data_AF-A0A640V057-F1
#
_entry.id   AF-A0A640V057-F1
#
_cell.length_a   1.000
_cell.length_b   1.000
_cell.length_c   1.000
_cell.angle_alpha   90.00
_cell.angle_beta   90.00
_cell.angle_gamma   90.00
#
_symmetry.space_group_name_H-M   'P 1'
#
loop_
_entity.id
_entity.type
_entity.pdbx_description
1 polymer ?
#
loop_
_entity_poly.entity_id
_entity_poly.type
_entity_poly.pdbx_seq_one_letter_code
_entity_poly.pdbx_strand_id
1 'polypeptide(L)'
;MCGRLFFMLLAQWAMVELGQNERRGRDRARLSLTPRDRRNGDMTTTALDDVSTDDDRASGTGTIGSGRGYALLLVITGALGLLAAWVITLDKFELLKDPNYKPACSLNPIVSCGNVMQSKQAEVFGFPNPLAGLVCFGVVIGIGMALLAGGRFRRWYWLGLNIGTLLGTVFCMWLMSQSLYEINSLCLWCTLTWMVTILMFWYTTVHNLKHGIIPAPAGLRRAVLEFHWVVPVLWYGVIALLILTKWWSYWSTLI
;
A
#
# COMPACT_ATOMS: atom_id res chain seq x y z
N MET A 1 9.08 7.03 -21.01
CA MET A 1 8.76 8.46 -20.74
C MET A 1 7.39 8.67 -20.09
N CYS A 2 6.34 7.93 -20.46
CA CYS A 2 4.98 8.13 -19.94
C CYS A 2 4.81 7.84 -18.41
N GLY A 3 5.48 6.81 -17.88
CA GLY A 3 5.35 6.41 -16.46
C GLY A 3 5.98 7.37 -15.44
N ARG A 4 7.11 8.01 -15.79
CA ARG A 4 7.77 9.02 -14.94
C ARG A 4 6.92 10.29 -14.81
N LEU A 5 6.30 10.72 -15.92
CA LEU A 5 5.42 11.88 -15.95
C LEU A 5 4.12 11.63 -15.17
N PHE A 6 3.53 10.45 -15.31
CA PHE A 6 2.33 10.06 -14.55
C PHE A 6 2.59 10.03 -13.04
N PHE A 7 3.70 9.43 -12.60
CA PHE A 7 4.03 9.33 -11.17
C PHE A 7 4.41 10.69 -10.56
N MET A 8 5.15 11.54 -11.28
CA MET A 8 5.43 12.91 -10.85
C MET A 8 4.16 13.77 -10.81
N LEU A 9 3.31 13.71 -11.83
CA LEU A 9 2.06 14.49 -11.86
C LEU A 9 1.09 14.04 -10.76
N LEU A 10 1.02 12.74 -10.45
CA LEU A 10 0.16 12.24 -9.35
C LEU A 10 0.74 12.54 -7.96
N ALA A 11 2.06 12.41 -7.77
CA ALA A 11 2.70 12.77 -6.50
C ALA A 11 2.60 14.28 -6.25
N GLN A 12 2.74 15.08 -7.30
CA GLN A 12 2.59 16.53 -7.24
C GLN A 12 1.14 16.95 -7.04
N TRP A 13 0.18 16.28 -7.69
CA TRP A 13 -1.25 16.46 -7.40
C TRP A 13 -1.59 16.08 -5.95
N ALA A 14 -1.13 14.93 -5.46
CA ALA A 14 -1.36 14.50 -4.08
C ALA A 14 -0.77 15.47 -3.05
N MET A 15 0.44 15.97 -3.28
CA MET A 15 1.08 16.98 -2.41
C MET A 15 0.35 18.33 -2.45
N VAL A 16 -0.13 18.76 -3.62
CA VAL A 16 -0.93 19.98 -3.78
C VAL A 16 -2.29 19.85 -3.08
N GLU A 17 -2.98 18.72 -3.25
CA GLU A 17 -4.28 18.45 -2.65
C GLU A 17 -4.18 18.34 -1.11
N LEU A 18 -3.11 17.72 -0.61
CA LEU A 18 -2.77 17.68 0.82
C LEU A 18 -2.52 19.09 1.38
N GLY A 19 -1.73 19.91 0.67
CA GLY A 19 -1.44 21.29 1.07
C GLY A 19 -2.65 22.23 1.00
N GLN A 20 -3.57 22.01 0.06
CA GLN A 20 -4.81 22.78 -0.07
C GLN A 20 -5.79 22.47 1.08
N ASN A 21 -5.91 21.20 1.46
CA ASN A 21 -6.81 20.79 2.54
C ASN A 21 -6.34 21.22 3.94
N GLU A 22 -5.03 21.27 4.18
CA GLU A 22 -4.48 21.82 5.42
C GLU A 22 -4.76 23.32 5.58
N ARG A 23 -4.66 24.10 4.49
CA ARG A 23 -5.02 25.52 4.48
C ARG A 23 -6.51 25.72 4.76
N ARG A 24 -7.36 24.94 4.09
CA ARG A 24 -8.82 24.97 4.29
C ARG A 24 -9.23 24.61 5.72
N GLY A 25 -8.50 23.69 6.36
CA GLY A 25 -8.67 23.36 7.78
C GLY A 25 -8.26 24.49 8.71
N ARG A 26 -7.15 25.17 8.42
CA ARG A 26 -6.65 26.32 9.19
C ARG A 26 -7.59 27.53 9.09
N ASP A 27 -8.15 27.79 7.91
CA ASP A 27 -9.08 28.89 7.69
C ASP A 27 -10.42 28.67 8.40
N ARG A 28 -10.92 27.42 8.45
CA ARG A 28 -12.10 27.08 9.27
C ARG A 28 -11.85 27.23 10.77
N ALA A 29 -10.67 26.84 11.26
CA ALA A 29 -10.31 27.04 12.66
C ALA A 29 -10.21 28.53 13.03
N ARG A 30 -9.76 29.38 12.09
CA ARG A 30 -9.74 30.84 12.25
C ARG A 30 -11.16 31.43 12.26
N LEU A 31 -12.07 30.93 11.42
CA LEU A 31 -13.48 31.32 11.38
C LEU A 31 -14.28 30.89 12.62
N SER A 32 -13.88 29.82 13.32
CA SER A 32 -14.50 29.44 14.60
C SER A 32 -14.02 30.28 15.80
N LEU A 33 -12.90 31.00 15.67
CA LEU A 33 -12.34 31.85 16.72
C LEU A 33 -12.81 33.31 16.64
N THR A 34 -13.59 33.69 15.62
CA THR A 34 -14.25 35.00 15.62
C THR A 34 -15.33 35.02 16.71
N PRO A 35 -15.28 35.96 17.68
CA PRO A 35 -16.23 36.00 18.78
C PRO A 35 -17.66 36.09 18.27
N ARG A 36 -18.46 35.04 18.51
CA ARG A 36 -19.89 35.02 18.25
C ARG A 36 -20.57 35.76 19.41
N ASP A 37 -21.13 36.92 19.11
CA ASP A 37 -21.94 37.75 20.03
C ASP A 37 -22.94 36.86 20.78
N ARG A 38 -22.79 36.79 22.11
CA ARG A 38 -23.59 35.98 23.03
C ARG A 38 -24.69 36.86 23.61
N ARG A 39 -25.95 36.53 23.33
CA ARG A 39 -27.10 37.05 24.07
C ARG A 39 -28.05 35.91 24.47
N ASN A 40 -28.18 35.71 25.79
CA ASN A 40 -29.22 35.06 26.63
C ASN A 40 -29.75 33.66 26.21
N GLY A 41 -30.10 32.71 27.10
CA GLY A 41 -30.26 32.66 28.56
C GLY A 41 -30.85 31.28 28.94
N ASP A 42 -30.75 30.94 30.24
CA ASP A 42 -31.61 30.04 31.03
C ASP A 42 -31.37 28.50 31.10
N MET A 43 -30.68 28.10 32.18
CA MET A 43 -31.07 27.19 33.28
C MET A 43 -32.21 26.17 33.09
N THR A 44 -31.92 24.84 33.17
CA THR A 44 -32.48 23.89 34.18
C THR A 44 -31.95 22.44 34.03
N THR A 45 -31.89 21.75 35.18
CA THR A 45 -31.54 20.34 35.46
C THR A 45 -32.51 19.32 34.87
N THR A 46 -32.02 18.16 34.38
CA THR A 46 -32.44 16.79 34.79
C THR A 46 -31.65 15.73 34.01
N ALA A 47 -31.13 14.74 34.74
CA ALA A 47 -30.64 13.49 34.20
C ALA A 47 -31.84 12.58 33.92
N LEU A 48 -31.82 11.86 32.79
CA LEU A 48 -32.32 10.49 32.63
C LEU A 48 -31.80 9.93 31.29
N ASP A 49 -31.39 8.67 31.34
CA ASP A 49 -30.93 7.84 30.22
C ASP A 49 -31.98 7.74 29.10
N ASP A 50 -31.54 7.92 27.85
CA ASP A 50 -32.18 7.28 26.71
C ASP A 50 -31.11 6.77 25.74
N VAL A 51 -31.14 5.46 25.48
CA VAL A 51 -30.32 4.76 24.50
C VAL A 51 -30.94 5.04 23.13
N SER A 52 -30.60 6.19 22.56
CA SER A 52 -30.91 6.48 21.16
C SER A 52 -29.81 5.89 20.27
N THR A 53 -30.18 4.82 19.57
CA THR A 53 -29.46 4.29 18.41
C THR A 53 -29.64 5.25 17.24
N ASP A 54 -28.92 6.38 17.27
CA ASP A 54 -28.90 7.32 16.14
C ASP A 54 -27.69 7.06 15.25
N ASP A 55 -28.02 6.45 14.12
CA ASP A 55 -27.44 6.61 12.79
C ASP A 55 -26.34 7.70 12.70
N ASP A 56 -25.08 7.26 12.68
CA ASP A 56 -23.87 8.07 12.41
C ASP A 56 -23.84 8.58 10.94
N ARG A 57 -24.91 9.24 10.49
CA ARG A 57 -24.94 10.01 9.26
C ARG A 57 -24.64 11.47 9.58
N ALA A 58 -23.36 11.81 9.39
CA ALA A 58 -22.77 13.14 9.18
C ALA A 58 -22.19 13.90 10.41
N SER A 59 -20.89 13.69 10.69
CA SER A 59 -19.94 14.80 10.93
C SER A 59 -18.48 14.38 10.69
N GLY A 60 -17.74 15.13 9.87
CA GLY A 60 -16.45 14.77 9.28
C GLY A 60 -15.21 14.95 10.17
N THR A 61 -15.23 14.56 11.45
CA THR A 61 -14.13 14.84 12.40
C THR A 61 -13.73 13.70 13.34
N GLY A 62 -14.08 12.44 13.04
CA GLY A 62 -13.58 11.28 13.80
C GLY A 62 -12.21 10.78 13.34
N THR A 63 -11.30 10.49 14.28
CA THR A 63 -10.08 9.71 14.00
C THR A 63 -10.39 8.21 14.11
N ILE A 64 -9.94 7.46 13.11
CA ILE A 64 -10.20 6.04 12.93
C ILE A 64 -8.91 5.28 13.29
N GLY A 65 -9.00 4.41 14.29
CA GLY A 65 -7.93 3.48 14.66
C GLY A 65 -8.06 2.16 13.90
N SER A 66 -7.11 1.25 14.10
CA SER A 66 -7.16 -0.10 13.53
C SER A 66 -7.06 -1.18 14.60
N GLY A 67 -7.57 -2.37 14.31
CA GLY A 67 -7.35 -3.54 15.17
C GLY A 67 -5.89 -3.99 15.16
N ARG A 68 -5.42 -4.56 16.28
CA ARG A 68 -4.04 -5.03 16.45
C ARG A 68 -3.57 -5.96 15.33
N GLY A 69 -4.46 -6.84 14.83
CA GLY A 69 -4.14 -7.76 13.73
C GLY A 69 -3.78 -7.05 12.43
N TYR A 70 -4.48 -5.97 12.06
CA TYR A 70 -4.16 -5.20 10.86
C TYR A 70 -2.87 -4.40 11.02
N ALA A 71 -2.65 -3.81 12.19
CA ALA A 71 -1.40 -3.11 12.49
C ALA A 71 -0.19 -4.05 12.40
N LEU A 72 -0.30 -5.28 12.95
CA LEU A 72 0.72 -6.32 12.81
C LEU A 72 0.92 -6.73 11.35
N LEU A 73 -0.16 -6.87 10.57
CA LEU A 73 -0.06 -7.16 9.14
C LEU A 73 0.79 -6.10 8.42
N LEU A 74 0.54 -4.80 8.65
CA LEU A 74 1.34 -3.72 8.06
C LEU A 74 2.81 -3.78 8.48
N VAL A 75 3.10 -4.05 9.75
CA VAL A 75 4.48 -4.18 10.24
C VAL A 75 5.18 -5.38 9.61
N ILE A 76 4.54 -6.55 9.57
CA ILE A 76 5.14 -7.77 9.02
C ILE A 76 5.34 -7.64 7.52
N THR A 77 4.31 -7.23 6.78
CA THR A 77 4.41 -7.04 5.33
C THR A 77 5.42 -5.94 4.99
N GLY A 78 5.44 -4.85 5.76
CA GLY A 78 6.42 -3.78 5.62
C GLY A 78 7.84 -4.25 5.88
N ALA A 79 8.07 -5.04 6.93
CA ALA A 79 9.38 -5.61 7.27
C ALA A 79 9.88 -6.58 6.19
N LEU A 80 9.01 -7.46 5.67
CA LEU A 80 9.35 -8.36 4.57
C LEU A 80 9.67 -7.61 3.28
N GLY A 81 8.89 -6.56 2.96
CA GLY A 81 9.14 -5.69 1.82
C GLY A 81 10.45 -4.91 1.96
N LEU A 82 10.73 -4.38 3.15
CA LEU A 82 11.96 -3.68 3.47
C LEU A 82 13.16 -4.62 3.35
N LEU A 83 13.07 -5.83 3.89
CA LEU A 83 14.11 -6.85 3.79
C LEU A 83 14.41 -7.20 2.33
N ALA A 84 13.37 -7.44 1.52
CA ALA A 84 13.54 -7.69 0.09
C ALA A 84 14.23 -6.53 -0.61
N ALA A 85 13.75 -5.30 -0.39
CA ALA A 85 14.34 -4.10 -0.98
C ALA A 85 15.80 -3.88 -0.55
N TRP A 86 16.12 -4.16 0.71
CA TRP A 86 17.47 -4.07 1.27
C TRP A 86 18.41 -5.06 0.60
N VAL A 87 18.03 -6.34 0.53
CA VAL A 87 18.86 -7.38 -0.10
C VAL A 87 19.07 -7.08 -1.59
N ILE A 88 18.03 -6.72 -2.33
CA ILE A 88 18.17 -6.37 -3.76
C ILE A 88 19.12 -5.17 -3.93
N THR A 89 19.06 -4.19 -3.02
CA THR A 89 19.96 -3.02 -3.07
C THR A 89 21.42 -3.42 -2.85
N LEU A 90 21.69 -4.29 -1.87
CA LEU A 90 23.04 -4.80 -1.62
C LEU A 90 23.56 -5.60 -2.82
N ASP A 91 22.75 -6.52 -3.36
CA ASP A 91 23.13 -7.33 -4.51
C ASP A 91 23.44 -6.45 -5.74
N LYS A 92 22.66 -5.38 -5.95
CA LYS A 92 22.91 -4.42 -7.04
C LYS A 92 24.22 -3.67 -6.85
N PHE A 93 24.59 -3.29 -5.63
CA PHE A 93 25.88 -2.64 -5.36
C PHE A 93 27.05 -3.58 -5.59
N GLU A 94 26.92 -4.86 -5.26
CA GLU A 94 27.98 -5.84 -5.51
C GLU A 94 28.14 -6.11 -7.01
N LEU A 95 27.02 -6.21 -7.74
CA LEU A 95 27.03 -6.38 -9.19
C LEU A 95 27.64 -5.18 -9.94
N LEU A 96 27.59 -3.98 -9.34
CA LEU A 96 28.25 -2.78 -9.87
C LEU A 96 29.77 -2.80 -9.66
N LYS A 97 30.27 -3.53 -8.64
CA LYS A 97 31.71 -3.71 -8.41
C LYS A 97 32.28 -4.86 -9.23
N ASP A 98 31.55 -5.97 -9.26
CA ASP A 98 31.91 -7.17 -10.02
C ASP A 98 30.70 -7.64 -10.86
N PRO A 99 30.72 -7.43 -12.19
CA PRO A 99 29.67 -7.90 -13.08
C PRO A 99 29.48 -9.43 -13.09
N ASN A 100 30.46 -10.20 -12.61
CA ASN A 100 30.38 -11.66 -12.51
C ASN A 100 29.81 -12.14 -11.16
N TYR A 101 29.46 -11.22 -10.25
CA TYR A 101 28.82 -11.56 -8.99
C TYR A 101 27.49 -12.28 -9.26
N LYS A 102 27.30 -13.43 -8.60
CA LYS A 102 26.06 -14.23 -8.69
C LYS A 102 25.23 -14.02 -7.42
N PRO A 103 24.10 -13.31 -7.49
CA PRO A 103 23.21 -13.15 -6.35
C PRO A 103 22.71 -14.50 -5.86
N ALA A 104 22.55 -14.67 -4.54
CA ALA A 104 22.13 -15.93 -3.92
C ALA A 104 20.77 -16.45 -4.43
N CYS A 105 19.90 -15.55 -4.89
CA CYS A 105 18.60 -15.88 -5.47
C CYS A 105 18.62 -16.18 -6.98
N SER A 106 19.81 -16.30 -7.59
CA SER A 106 19.99 -16.70 -8.99
C SER A 106 20.31 -18.19 -9.08
N LEU A 107 19.26 -19.02 -9.05
CA LEU A 107 19.37 -20.49 -8.98
C LEU A 107 19.47 -21.14 -10.35
N ASN A 108 18.71 -20.61 -11.32
CA ASN A 108 18.68 -21.10 -12.70
C ASN A 108 18.37 -19.93 -13.66
N PRO A 109 18.47 -20.12 -14.99
CA PRO A 109 18.22 -19.04 -15.95
C PRO A 109 16.81 -18.43 -15.88
N ILE A 110 15.83 -19.19 -15.38
CA ILE A 110 14.44 -18.74 -15.21
C ILE A 110 14.27 -17.95 -13.91
N VAL A 111 14.91 -18.36 -12.83
CA VAL A 111 14.88 -17.75 -11.50
C VAL A 111 16.23 -17.08 -11.28
N SER A 112 16.39 -15.91 -11.89
CA SER A 112 17.63 -15.14 -11.93
C SER A 112 17.39 -13.70 -11.52
N CYS A 113 17.81 -13.36 -10.29
CA CYS A 113 17.82 -11.98 -9.83
C CYS A 113 18.80 -11.12 -10.63
N GLY A 114 19.94 -11.68 -11.05
CA GLY A 114 20.95 -10.97 -11.85
C GLY A 114 20.40 -10.41 -13.16
N ASN A 115 19.69 -11.23 -13.93
CA ASN A 115 19.09 -10.82 -15.22
C ASN A 115 18.09 -9.66 -15.04
N VAL A 116 17.28 -9.73 -13.98
CA VAL A 116 16.31 -8.69 -13.66
C VAL A 116 17.00 -7.39 -13.22
N MET A 117 18.06 -7.47 -12.40
CA MET A 117 18.77 -6.30 -11.89
C MET A 117 19.61 -5.55 -12.92
N GLN A 118 20.08 -6.24 -13.97
CA GLN A 118 20.82 -5.62 -15.08
C GLN A 118 19.89 -5.01 -16.14
N SER A 119 18.59 -5.31 -16.09
CA SER A 119 17.62 -4.77 -17.04
C SER A 119 17.40 -3.26 -16.89
N LYS A 120 17.02 -2.58 -17.97
CA LYS A 120 16.68 -1.15 -17.95
C LYS A 120 15.45 -0.87 -17.07
N GLN A 121 14.59 -1.86 -16.89
CA GLN A 121 13.39 -1.81 -16.07
C GLN A 121 13.71 -1.75 -14.57
N ALA A 122 14.94 -2.09 -14.15
CA ALA A 122 15.37 -1.95 -12.76
C ALA A 122 15.55 -0.48 -12.31
N GLU A 123 15.63 0.47 -13.26
CA GLU A 123 15.92 1.89 -13.01
C GLU A 123 14.92 2.83 -13.73
N VAL A 124 13.62 2.52 -13.64
CA VAL A 124 12.56 3.23 -14.39
C VAL A 124 12.45 4.69 -14.01
N PHE A 125 12.71 5.00 -12.74
CA PHE A 125 12.69 6.36 -12.23
C PHE A 125 14.06 7.05 -12.28
N GLY A 126 15.04 6.46 -12.98
CA GLY A 126 16.43 6.96 -13.07
C GLY A 126 17.25 6.75 -11.79
N PHE A 127 16.69 6.01 -10.84
CA PHE A 127 17.38 5.44 -9.70
C PHE A 127 16.92 3.99 -9.55
N PRO A 128 17.70 3.12 -8.88
CA PRO A 128 17.30 1.73 -8.65
C PRO A 128 15.94 1.65 -7.93
N ASN A 129 14.96 1.00 -8.55
CA ASN A 129 13.62 0.82 -7.97
C ASN A 129 13.61 0.29 -6.52
N PRO A 130 14.53 -0.61 -6.09
CA PRO A 130 14.62 -1.06 -4.71
C PRO A 130 14.79 0.07 -3.68
N LEU A 131 15.43 1.19 -4.06
CA LEU A 131 15.57 2.34 -3.16
C LEU A 131 14.23 3.03 -2.85
N ALA A 132 13.32 3.10 -3.83
CA ALA A 132 11.95 3.55 -3.54
C ALA A 132 11.25 2.58 -2.59
N GLY A 133 11.49 1.27 -2.76
CA GLY A 133 10.99 0.24 -1.85
C GLY A 133 11.43 0.48 -0.41
N LEU A 134 12.72 0.77 -0.17
CA LEU A 134 13.24 1.05 1.17
C LEU A 134 12.48 2.17 1.88
N VAL A 135 12.22 3.28 1.18
CA VAL A 135 11.49 4.43 1.73
C VAL A 135 10.02 4.06 1.96
N CYS A 136 9.34 3.51 0.96
CA CYS A 136 7.92 3.21 1.04
C CYS A 136 7.60 2.19 2.13
N PHE A 137 8.36 1.09 2.20
CA PHE A 137 8.16 0.07 3.24
C PHE A 137 8.55 0.58 4.63
N GLY A 138 9.59 1.41 4.74
CA GLY A 138 9.94 2.08 6.00
C GLY A 138 8.81 2.95 6.53
N VAL A 139 8.15 3.73 5.65
CA VAL A 139 6.96 4.51 6.01
C VAL A 139 5.85 3.59 6.49
N VAL A 140 5.51 2.52 5.76
CA VAL A 140 4.45 1.57 6.14
C VAL A 140 4.70 0.94 7.52
N ILE A 141 5.95 0.56 7.83
CA ILE A 141 6.32 0.06 9.17
C ILE A 141 6.04 1.14 10.22
N GLY A 142 6.45 2.38 9.97
CA GLY A 142 6.16 3.51 10.87
C GLY A 142 4.66 3.68 11.14
N ILE A 143 3.82 3.55 10.11
CA ILE A 143 2.36 3.59 10.24
C ILE A 143 1.86 2.43 11.10
N GLY A 144 2.32 1.20 10.82
CA GLY A 144 1.94 0.02 11.59
C GLY A 144 2.32 0.14 13.07
N MET A 145 3.53 0.63 13.36
CA MET A 145 4.00 0.87 14.73
C MET A 145 3.20 1.96 15.43
N ALA A 146 2.88 3.06 14.72
CA ALA A 146 2.03 4.11 15.27
C ALA A 146 0.62 3.58 15.64
N LEU A 147 0.05 2.68 14.82
CA LEU A 147 -1.22 2.02 15.14
C LEU A 147 -1.11 1.10 16.36
N LEU A 148 0.00 0.36 16.50
CA LEU A 148 0.26 -0.48 17.68
C LEU A 148 0.41 0.34 18.97
N ALA A 149 0.96 1.55 18.87
CA ALA A 149 1.04 2.50 19.97
C ALA A 149 -0.31 3.17 20.32
N GLY A 150 -1.40 2.82 19.63
CA GLY A 150 -2.74 3.39 19.86
C GLY A 150 -3.06 4.63 19.01
N GLY A 151 -2.22 4.93 18.01
CA GLY A 151 -2.45 6.03 17.07
C GLY A 151 -3.76 5.88 16.31
N ARG A 152 -4.45 7.01 16.09
CA ARG A 152 -5.70 7.08 15.32
C ARG A 152 -5.55 8.12 14.23
N PHE A 153 -5.90 7.76 13.00
CA PHE A 153 -5.69 8.62 11.83
C PHE A 153 -7.00 9.15 11.26
N ARG A 154 -6.93 10.31 10.59
CA ARG A 154 -8.08 10.90 9.90
C ARG A 154 -8.39 10.14 8.61
N ARG A 155 -9.62 10.25 8.11
CA ARG A 155 -10.09 9.58 6.88
C ARG A 155 -9.17 9.78 5.66
N TRP A 156 -8.63 10.98 5.47
CA TRP A 156 -7.74 11.28 4.34
C TRP A 156 -6.44 10.47 4.38
N TYR A 157 -5.94 10.16 5.58
CA TYR A 157 -4.72 9.39 5.76
C TYR A 157 -4.91 7.94 5.31
N TRP A 158 -6.07 7.37 5.65
CA TRP A 158 -6.48 6.02 5.21
C TRP A 158 -6.69 5.93 3.69
N LEU A 159 -7.19 7.00 3.07
CA LEU A 159 -7.28 7.10 1.61
C LEU A 159 -5.89 7.23 0.97
N GLY A 160 -5.01 8.06 1.54
CA GLY A 160 -3.63 8.21 1.08
C GLY A 160 -2.85 6.90 1.15
N LEU A 161 -2.99 6.13 2.24
CA LEU A 161 -2.38 4.80 2.36
C LEU A 161 -2.92 3.82 1.32
N ASN A 162 -4.23 3.85 1.06
CA ASN A 162 -4.84 2.98 0.06
C ASN A 162 -4.37 3.32 -1.36
N ILE A 163 -4.36 4.61 -1.71
CA ILE A 163 -3.84 5.07 -3.00
C ILE A 163 -2.35 4.72 -3.14
N GLY A 164 -1.55 4.94 -2.10
CA GLY A 164 -0.12 4.58 -2.12
C GLY A 164 0.12 3.09 -2.33
N THR A 165 -0.60 2.23 -1.60
CA THR A 165 -0.50 0.77 -1.74
C THR A 165 -1.07 0.28 -3.07
N LEU A 166 -2.12 0.91 -3.61
CA LEU A 166 -2.63 0.64 -4.95
C LEU A 166 -1.60 0.98 -6.03
N LEU A 167 -0.99 2.16 -5.98
CA LEU A 167 0.03 2.59 -6.92
C LEU A 167 1.26 1.65 -6.85
N GLY A 168 1.69 1.29 -5.64
CA GLY A 168 2.75 0.30 -5.45
C GLY A 168 2.39 -1.05 -6.07
N THR A 169 1.15 -1.51 -5.88
CA THR A 169 0.67 -2.78 -6.45
C THR A 169 0.66 -2.74 -7.98
N VAL A 170 0.11 -1.69 -8.57
CA VAL A 170 0.07 -1.50 -10.03
C VAL A 170 1.48 -1.45 -10.62
N PHE A 171 2.39 -0.71 -9.98
CA PHE A 171 3.79 -0.64 -10.39
C PHE A 171 4.47 -2.01 -10.32
N CYS A 172 4.22 -2.77 -9.25
CA CYS A 172 4.72 -4.13 -9.09
C CYS A 172 4.17 -5.10 -10.15
N MET A 173 2.87 -5.04 -10.47
CA MET A 173 2.26 -5.87 -11.52
C MET A 173 2.83 -5.55 -12.90
N TRP A 174 3.10 -4.27 -13.17
CA TRP A 174 3.76 -3.86 -14.40
C TRP A 174 5.21 -4.37 -14.47
N LEU A 175 6.00 -4.27 -13.39
CA LEU A 175 7.36 -4.84 -13.37
C LEU A 175 7.37 -6.37 -13.49
N MET A 176 6.36 -7.03 -12.92
CA MET A 176 6.16 -8.47 -13.08
C MET A 176 5.90 -8.82 -14.55
N SER A 177 5.03 -8.07 -15.25
CA SER A 177 4.78 -8.34 -16.68
C SER A 177 6.04 -8.12 -17.52
N GLN A 178 6.84 -7.09 -17.23
CA GLN A 178 8.14 -6.88 -17.89
C GLN A 178 9.10 -8.05 -17.62
N SER A 179 9.18 -8.52 -16.37
CA SER A 179 10.01 -9.67 -16.00
C SER A 179 9.61 -10.94 -16.75
N LEU A 180 8.30 -11.21 -16.87
CA LEU A 180 7.76 -12.41 -17.53
C LEU A 180 7.90 -12.37 -19.06
N TYR A 181 7.58 -11.24 -19.70
CA TYR A 181 7.41 -11.20 -21.16
C TYR A 181 8.61 -10.59 -21.89
N GLU A 182 9.36 -9.69 -21.27
CA GLU A 182 10.52 -9.04 -21.90
C GLU A 182 11.83 -9.70 -21.46
N ILE A 183 12.05 -9.82 -20.14
CA ILE A 183 13.31 -10.33 -19.57
C ILE A 183 13.34 -11.87 -19.60
N ASN A 184 12.17 -12.51 -19.52
CA ASN A 184 12.01 -13.96 -19.40
C ASN A 184 12.76 -14.53 -18.19
N SER A 185 12.77 -13.79 -17.07
CA SER A 185 13.34 -14.22 -15.79
C SER A 185 12.48 -13.76 -14.61
N LEU A 186 12.52 -14.50 -13.51
CA LEU A 186 11.77 -14.28 -12.29
C LEU A 186 12.72 -14.06 -11.12
N CYS A 187 12.48 -13.02 -10.33
CA CYS A 187 13.26 -12.71 -9.14
C CYS A 187 12.46 -13.07 -7.88
N LEU A 188 13.04 -13.89 -7.00
CA LEU A 188 12.39 -14.32 -5.75
C LEU A 188 12.13 -13.16 -4.79
N TRP A 189 13.08 -12.21 -4.70
CA TRP A 189 12.89 -11.03 -3.86
C TRP A 189 11.81 -10.10 -4.41
N CYS A 190 11.78 -9.87 -5.73
CA CYS A 190 10.69 -9.11 -6.35
C CYS A 190 9.34 -9.81 -6.15
N THR A 191 9.34 -11.14 -6.17
CA THR A 191 8.16 -11.97 -5.86
C THR A 191 7.64 -11.72 -4.46
N LEU A 192 8.53 -11.75 -3.47
CA LEU A 192 8.19 -11.37 -2.11
C LEU A 192 7.64 -9.93 -2.03
N THR A 193 8.29 -8.97 -2.71
CA THR A 193 7.87 -7.56 -2.73
C THR A 193 6.45 -7.38 -3.26
N TRP A 194 6.12 -7.94 -4.42
CA TRP A 194 4.77 -7.78 -4.97
C TRP A 194 3.72 -8.56 -4.19
N MET A 195 4.08 -9.72 -3.59
CA MET A 195 3.17 -10.45 -2.70
C MET A 195 2.78 -9.61 -1.49
N VAL A 196 3.75 -9.06 -0.76
CA VAL A 196 3.44 -8.26 0.43
C VAL A 196 2.69 -6.98 0.08
N THR A 197 2.97 -6.37 -1.08
CA THR A 197 2.29 -5.15 -1.53
C THR A 197 0.82 -5.41 -1.89
N ILE A 198 0.51 -6.54 -2.54
CA ILE A 198 -0.89 -6.96 -2.77
C ILE A 198 -1.63 -7.14 -1.44
N LEU A 199 -1.03 -7.83 -0.45
CA LEU A 199 -1.67 -8.00 0.86
C LEU A 199 -1.96 -6.64 1.50
N MET A 200 -0.98 -5.74 1.53
CA MET A 200 -1.17 -4.41 2.09
C MET A 200 -2.33 -3.68 1.41
N PHE A 201 -2.34 -3.62 0.08
CA PHE A 201 -3.38 -2.93 -0.67
C PHE A 201 -4.77 -3.51 -0.37
N TRP A 202 -4.91 -4.84 -0.44
CA TRP A 202 -6.19 -5.47 -0.24
C TRP A 202 -6.71 -5.29 1.19
N TYR A 203 -5.88 -5.54 2.21
CA TYR A 203 -6.31 -5.39 3.59
C TYR A 203 -6.52 -3.93 4.00
N THR A 204 -5.79 -2.98 3.39
CA THR A 204 -6.08 -1.54 3.54
C THR A 204 -7.44 -1.20 2.93
N THR A 205 -7.77 -1.81 1.78
CA THR A 205 -9.07 -1.65 1.12
C THR A 205 -10.20 -2.22 1.97
N VAL A 206 -10.05 -3.45 2.48
CA VAL A 206 -11.01 -4.05 3.41
C VAL A 206 -11.18 -3.19 4.66
N HIS A 207 -10.09 -2.63 5.22
CA HIS A 207 -10.17 -1.72 6.36
C HIS A 207 -11.00 -0.46 6.03
N ASN A 208 -10.77 0.14 4.86
CA ASN A 208 -11.49 1.33 4.40
C ASN A 208 -12.98 1.05 4.14
N LEU A 209 -13.32 -0.12 3.57
CA LEU A 209 -14.71 -0.56 3.40
C LEU A 209 -15.37 -0.85 4.75
N LYS A 210 -14.65 -1.46 5.70
CA LYS A 210 -15.16 -1.74 7.04
C LYS A 210 -15.54 -0.46 7.79
N HIS A 211 -14.79 0.62 7.63
CA HIS A 211 -15.04 1.88 8.33
C HIS A 211 -15.85 2.90 7.51
N GLY A 212 -16.41 2.50 6.36
CA GLY A 212 -17.23 3.37 5.51
C GLY A 212 -16.46 4.55 4.91
N ILE A 213 -15.13 4.44 4.81
CA ILE A 213 -14.26 5.46 4.22
C ILE A 213 -14.44 5.47 2.69
N ILE A 214 -14.59 4.28 2.10
CA ILE A 214 -14.98 4.10 0.70
C ILE A 214 -16.48 3.72 0.67
N PRO A 215 -17.34 4.50 0.00
CA PRO A 215 -18.75 4.18 -0.11
C PRO A 215 -18.92 2.93 -0.98
N ALA A 216 -19.47 1.87 -0.41
CA ALA A 216 -19.75 0.62 -1.10
C ALA A 216 -21.18 0.13 -0.75
N PRO A 217 -21.88 -0.53 -1.68
CA PRO A 217 -23.19 -1.13 -1.41
C PRO A 217 -23.11 -2.12 -0.23
N ALA A 218 -24.17 -2.18 0.59
CA ALA A 218 -24.20 -3.01 1.79
C ALA A 218 -23.93 -4.50 1.51
N GLY A 219 -24.45 -5.03 0.39
CA GLY A 219 -24.21 -6.41 -0.04
C GLY A 219 -22.75 -6.68 -0.39
N LEU A 220 -22.10 -5.76 -1.11
CA LEU A 220 -20.68 -5.87 -1.48
C LEU A 220 -19.78 -5.80 -0.24
N ARG A 221 -20.08 -4.87 0.68
CA ARG A 221 -19.34 -4.75 1.95
C ARG A 221 -19.43 -6.04 2.77
N ARG A 222 -20.60 -6.67 2.83
CA ARG A 222 -20.81 -7.93 3.56
C ARG A 222 -20.01 -9.08 2.92
N ALA A 223 -20.13 -9.24 1.60
CA ALA A 223 -19.40 -10.26 0.85
C ALA A 223 -17.87 -10.10 0.99
N VAL A 224 -17.35 -8.87 0.89
CA VAL A 224 -15.91 -8.61 1.04
C VAL A 224 -15.42 -8.90 2.45
N LEU A 225 -16.19 -8.61 3.49
CA LEU A 225 -15.79 -8.90 4.87
C LEU A 225 -15.81 -10.41 5.17
N GLU A 226 -16.76 -11.13 4.60
CA GLU A 226 -16.91 -12.59 4.75
C GLU A 226 -15.84 -13.35 3.95
N PHE A 227 -15.59 -12.95 2.71
CA PHE A 227 -14.65 -13.59 1.77
C PHE A 227 -13.38 -12.77 1.56
N HIS A 228 -12.90 -12.07 2.59
CA HIS A 228 -11.73 -11.19 2.48
C HIS A 228 -10.45 -11.94 2.07
N TRP A 229 -10.33 -13.24 2.32
CA TRP A 229 -9.16 -14.03 1.92
C TRP A 229 -9.19 -14.50 0.46
N VAL A 230 -10.39 -14.56 -0.15
CA VAL A 230 -10.59 -15.12 -1.50
C VAL A 230 -9.88 -14.27 -2.55
N VAL A 231 -9.95 -12.94 -2.44
CA VAL A 231 -9.36 -12.04 -3.45
C VAL A 231 -7.83 -12.15 -3.50
N PRO A 232 -7.08 -12.06 -2.38
CA PRO A 232 -5.63 -12.31 -2.40
C PRO A 232 -5.26 -13.70 -2.92
N VAL A 233 -5.97 -14.74 -2.47
CA VAL A 233 -5.68 -16.13 -2.90
C VAL A 233 -5.90 -16.30 -4.40
N LEU A 234 -7.01 -15.79 -4.92
CA LEU A 234 -7.31 -15.84 -6.35
C LEU A 234 -6.30 -15.03 -7.15
N TRP A 235 -5.89 -13.85 -6.67
CA TRP A 235 -4.87 -13.03 -7.33
C TRP A 235 -3.53 -13.78 -7.40
N TYR A 236 -3.09 -14.39 -6.30
CA TYR A 236 -1.89 -15.23 -6.31
C TYR A 236 -2.04 -16.46 -7.19
N GLY A 237 -3.20 -17.09 -7.21
CA GLY A 237 -3.51 -18.22 -8.09
C GLY A 237 -3.37 -17.84 -9.56
N VAL A 238 -3.92 -16.68 -9.96
CA VAL A 238 -3.77 -16.16 -11.34
C VAL A 238 -2.31 -15.89 -11.67
N ILE A 239 -1.56 -15.22 -10.79
CA ILE A 239 -0.13 -14.97 -11.02
C ILE A 239 0.66 -16.27 -11.14
N ALA A 240 0.41 -17.24 -10.25
CA ALA A 240 1.05 -18.55 -10.27
C ALA A 240 0.73 -19.30 -11.58
N LEU A 241 -0.52 -19.28 -12.04
CA LEU A 241 -0.92 -19.85 -13.32
C LEU A 241 -0.21 -19.19 -14.51
N LEU A 242 -0.07 -17.86 -14.51
CA LEU A 242 0.68 -17.14 -15.54
C LEU A 242 2.16 -17.55 -15.56
N ILE A 243 2.78 -17.71 -14.39
CA ILE A 243 4.16 -18.19 -14.26
C ILE A 243 4.30 -19.63 -14.76
N LEU A 244 3.40 -20.52 -14.33
CA LEU A 244 3.41 -21.95 -14.70
C LEU A 244 3.23 -22.15 -16.21
N THR A 245 2.26 -21.45 -16.81
CA THR A 245 1.97 -21.56 -18.25
C THR A 245 3.10 -21.00 -19.10
N LYS A 246 3.73 -19.89 -18.67
CA LYS A 246 4.85 -19.27 -19.40
C LYS A 246 6.07 -20.18 -19.53
N TRP A 247 6.41 -20.93 -18.49
CA TRP A 247 7.58 -21.81 -18.46
C TRP A 247 7.22 -23.30 -18.46
N TRP A 248 6.01 -23.66 -18.92
CA TRP A 248 5.50 -25.02 -18.88
C TRP A 248 6.46 -26.05 -19.48
N SER A 249 7.06 -25.74 -20.63
CA SER A 249 8.02 -26.61 -21.31
C SER A 249 9.27 -26.90 -20.48
N TYR A 250 9.74 -25.96 -19.66
CA TYR A 250 10.86 -26.17 -18.75
C TYR A 250 10.45 -27.08 -17.59
N TRP A 251 9.31 -26.81 -16.95
CA TRP A 251 8.84 -27.63 -15.82
C TRP A 251 8.57 -29.08 -16.22
N SER A 252 8.02 -29.31 -17.42
CA SER A 252 7.81 -30.67 -17.94
C SER A 252 9.08 -31.46 -18.22
N THR A 253 10.26 -30.82 -18.23
CA THR A 253 11.54 -31.53 -18.36
C THR A 253 12.16 -31.93 -17.01
N LEU A 254 11.65 -31.42 -15.89
CA LEU A 254 12.08 -31.78 -14.54
C LEU A 254 11.27 -32.95 -13.92
N ILE A 255 10.11 -33.27 -14.49
CA ILE A 255 9.25 -34.41 -14.12
C ILE A 255 9.56 -35.56 -15.07
#